data_AF-A0A2J6X9X5-F1
#
_entry.id   AF-A0A2J6X9X5-F1
#
_cell.length_a   1.000
_cell.length_b   1.000
_cell.length_c   1.000
_cell.angle_alpha   90.00
_cell.angle_beta   90.00
_cell.angle_gamma   90.00
#
_symmetry.space_group_name_H-M   'P 1'
#
loop_
_entity.id
_entity.type
_entity.pdbx_description
1 polymer ?
#
loop_
_entity_poly.entity_id
_entity_poly.type
_entity_poly.pdbx_seq_one_letter_code
_entity_poly.pdbx_strand_id
1 'polypeptide(L)'
;TGAEILALFRELNRDQGRTIVIVTHDPEIGRHMDRVIGLRDGRLVDNILSEYYGVEVLEEVERTRGLEPVPVVRRPSTDTTTP
;
A
#
# COMPACT_ATOMS: atom_id res chain seq x y z
N THR A 1 -12.17 -0.43 -17.29
CA THR A 1 -11.81 -1.59 -16.44
C THR A 1 -11.05 -1.10 -15.21
N GLY A 2 -10.98 -1.85 -14.11
CA GLY A 2 -10.24 -1.42 -12.90
C GLY A 2 -8.76 -1.07 -13.18
N ALA A 3 -8.15 -1.74 -14.16
CA ALA A 3 -6.78 -1.48 -14.60
C ALA A 3 -6.57 -0.07 -15.19
N GLU A 4 -7.54 0.49 -15.93
CA GLU A 4 -7.43 1.83 -16.52
C GLU A 4 -7.44 2.92 -15.44
N ILE A 5 -8.28 2.76 -14.42
CA ILE A 5 -8.35 3.67 -13.28
C ILE A 5 -7.03 3.62 -12.48
N LEU A 6 -6.47 2.43 -12.28
CA LEU A 6 -5.17 2.25 -11.63
C LEU A 6 -4.02 2.89 -12.42
N ALA A 7 -4.07 2.82 -13.75
CA ALA A 7 -3.09 3.49 -14.61
C ALA A 7 -3.16 5.01 -14.45
N LEU A 8 -4.37 5.59 -14.47
CA LEU A 8 -4.57 7.02 -14.23
C LEU A 8 -4.06 7.46 -12.85
N PHE A 9 -4.33 6.68 -11.80
CA PHE A 9 -3.83 7.00 -10.47
C PHE A 9 -2.30 6.98 -10.40
N ARG A 10 -1.65 6.04 -11.09
CA ARG A 10 -0.18 6.02 -11.17
C ARG A 10 0.39 7.23 -11.90
N GLU A 11 -0.26 7.68 -12.98
CA GLU A 11 0.13 8.90 -13.71
C GLU A 11 0.01 10.13 -12.80
N LEU A 12 -1.13 10.30 -12.13
CA LEU A 12 -1.35 11.41 -11.19
C LEU A 12 -0.36 11.40 -10.02
N ASN A 13 0.00 10.23 -9.51
CA ASN A 13 0.98 10.10 -8.45
C ASN A 13 2.40 10.44 -8.93
N ARG A 14 2.85 9.86 -10.06
CA ARG A 14 4.21 10.05 -10.57
C ARG A 14 4.43 11.42 -11.19
N ASP A 15 3.53 11.87 -12.05
CA ASP A 15 3.78 13.05 -12.88
C ASP A 15 3.34 14.34 -12.19
N GLN A 16 2.37 14.25 -11.28
CA GLN A 16 1.83 15.41 -10.55
C GLN A 16 2.12 15.39 -9.06
N GLY A 17 2.83 14.37 -8.54
CA GLY A 17 3.19 14.26 -7.12
C GLY A 17 2.00 14.12 -6.17
N ARG A 18 0.83 13.67 -6.67
CA ARG A 18 -0.38 13.56 -5.84
C ARG A 18 -0.33 12.33 -4.96
N THR A 19 -0.61 12.47 -3.66
CA THR A 19 -0.80 11.32 -2.78
C THR A 19 -2.21 10.75 -2.97
N ILE A 20 -2.30 9.45 -3.21
CA ILE A 20 -3.57 8.75 -3.45
C ILE A 20 -3.74 7.68 -2.38
N VAL A 21 -4.91 7.66 -1.75
CA VAL A 21 -5.30 6.64 -0.78
C VAL A 21 -6.51 5.90 -1.34
N ILE A 22 -6.42 4.58 -1.41
CA ILE A 22 -7.49 3.72 -1.90
C ILE A 22 -7.93 2.81 -0.76
N VAL A 23 -9.23 2.76 -0.50
CA VAL A 23 -9.86 1.82 0.43
C VAL A 23 -10.55 0.75 -0.40
N THR A 24 -10.12 -0.50 -0.24
CA THR A 24 -10.65 -1.63 -0.98
C THR A 24 -10.64 -2.89 -0.11
N HIS A 25 -11.59 -3.78 -0.36
CA HIS A 25 -11.59 -5.14 0.17
C HIS A 25 -11.03 -6.15 -0.85
N ASP A 26 -10.73 -5.71 -2.07
CA ASP A 26 -10.14 -6.53 -3.12
C ASP A 26 -8.60 -6.56 -2.99
N PRO A 27 -8.00 -7.70 -2.64
CA PRO A 27 -6.55 -7.80 -2.51
C PRO A 27 -5.81 -7.65 -3.85
N GLU A 28 -6.44 -7.94 -4.99
CA GLU A 28 -5.81 -7.76 -6.30
C GLU A 28 -5.49 -6.28 -6.56
N ILE A 29 -6.40 -5.39 -6.17
CA ILE A 29 -6.17 -3.94 -6.25
C ILE A 29 -5.00 -3.53 -5.35
N GLY A 30 -4.92 -4.06 -4.13
CA GLY A 30 -3.82 -3.74 -3.21
C GLY A 30 -2.46 -4.25 -3.69
N ARG A 31 -2.39 -5.37 -4.43
CA ARG A 31 -1.15 -5.85 -5.07
C ARG A 31 -0.61 -4.90 -6.14
N HIS A 32 -1.45 -4.01 -6.65
CA HIS A 32 -1.06 -2.96 -7.59
C HIS A 32 -0.59 -1.67 -6.92
N MET A 33 -0.71 -1.55 -5.59
CA MET A 33 -0.28 -0.40 -4.80
C MET A 33 1.17 -0.51 -4.34
N ASP A 34 1.79 0.62 -4.03
CA ASP A 34 3.16 0.65 -3.47
C ASP A 34 3.18 0.22 -2.00
N ARG A 35 2.09 0.50 -1.29
CA ARG A 35 1.92 0.25 0.14
C ARG A 35 0.52 -0.26 0.45
N VAL A 36 0.42 -1.26 1.31
CA VAL A 36 -0.85 -1.75 1.84
C VAL A 36 -0.82 -1.74 3.37
N ILE A 37 -1.94 -1.29 3.96
CA ILE A 37 -2.19 -1.32 5.41
C ILE A 37 -3.48 -2.10 5.67
N GLY A 38 -3.50 -2.93 6.71
CA GLY A 38 -4.72 -3.58 7.18
C GLY A 38 -5.43 -2.70 8.21
N LEU A 39 -6.75 -2.53 8.09
CA LEU A 39 -7.57 -1.80 9.06
C LEU A 39 -8.80 -2.64 9.43
N ARG A 40 -9.04 -2.80 10.74
CA ARG A 40 -10.23 -3.46 11.30
C ARG A 40 -10.63 -2.79 12.60
N ASP A 41 -11.92 -2.44 12.73
CA ASP A 41 -12.47 -1.83 13.94
C ASP A 41 -11.71 -0.57 14.41
N GLY A 42 -11.24 0.23 13.45
CA GLY A 42 -10.45 1.44 13.70
C GLY A 42 -9.01 1.19 14.15
N ARG A 43 -8.55 -0.07 14.14
CA ARG A 43 -7.20 -0.48 14.51
C ARG A 43 -6.47 -1.05 13.31
N LEU A 44 -5.16 -0.86 13.30
CA LEU A 44 -4.29 -1.45 12.30
C LEU A 44 -4.08 -2.92 12.62
N VAL A 45 -4.07 -3.77 11.59
CA VAL A 45 -4.03 -5.21 11.77
C VAL A 45 -3.11 -5.91 10.77
N ASP A 46 -2.34 -6.87 11.27
CA ASP A 46 -1.36 -7.64 10.49
C ASP A 46 -2.00 -8.86 9.82
N ASN A 47 -3.11 -9.35 10.37
CA ASN A 47 -3.75 -10.57 9.88
C ASN A 47 -4.16 -10.45 8.40
N ILE A 48 -4.66 -9.29 7.97
CA ILE A 48 -5.00 -9.03 6.56
C ILE A 48 -3.76 -9.07 5.67
N LEU A 49 -2.63 -8.57 6.15
CA LEU A 49 -1.38 -8.54 5.39
C LEU A 49 -0.81 -9.95 5.22
N SER A 50 -0.83 -10.74 6.30
CA SER A 50 -0.41 -12.14 6.26
C SER A 50 -1.34 -13.01 5.38
N GLU A 51 -2.66 -12.88 5.55
CA GLU A 51 -3.67 -13.72 4.89
C GLU A 51 -3.73 -13.49 3.37
N TYR A 52 -3.66 -12.23 2.91
CA TYR A 52 -3.87 -11.90 1.50
C TYR A 52 -2.58 -11.68 0.70
N TYR A 53 -1.50 -11.28 1.36
CA TYR A 53 -0.24 -10.93 0.70
C TYR A 53 0.88 -11.92 1.01
N GLY A 54 0.68 -12.89 1.91
CA GLY A 54 1.64 -13.96 2.17
C GLY A 54 2.99 -13.45 2.69
N VAL A 55 2.98 -12.29 3.33
CA VAL A 55 4.16 -11.61 3.86
C VAL A 55 4.06 -11.51 5.37
N GLU A 56 5.12 -11.93 6.05
CA GLU A 56 5.38 -11.51 7.42
C GLU A 56 5.76 -10.03 7.37
N VAL A 57 5.18 -9.21 8.26
CA VAL A 57 5.33 -7.75 8.24
C VAL A 57 6.82 -7.40 8.23
N LEU A 58 7.30 -6.84 7.10
CA LEU A 58 8.73 -6.65 6.84
C LEU A 58 9.34 -5.48 7.62
N GLU A 59 8.54 -4.53 8.10
CA GLU A 59 9.01 -3.38 8.88
C GLU A 59 7.87 -2.82 9.74
N GLU A 60 8.14 -2.70 11.03
CA GLU A 60 7.36 -1.84 11.92
C GLU A 60 7.81 -0.40 11.66
N VAL A 61 7.00 0.39 10.95
CA VAL A 61 7.39 1.77 10.60
C VAL A 61 7.30 2.64 11.86
N GLU A 62 8.42 2.82 12.56
CA GLU A 62 8.53 3.81 13.64
C GLU A 62 8.25 5.21 13.08
N ARG A 63 7.21 5.88 13.61
CA ARG A 63 6.91 7.29 13.27
C ARG A 63 7.22 8.22 14.42
N THR A 64 7.82 9.35 14.05
CA THR A 64 8.36 10.43 14.91
C THR A 64 7.37 11.15 15.85
N ARG A 65 6.09 10.77 16.00
CA ARG A 65 5.15 11.51 16.88
C ARG A 65 4.02 10.63 17.44
N GLY A 66 4.29 9.90 18.52
CA GLY A 66 3.29 9.48 19.52
C GLY A 66 2.07 8.68 19.05
N LEU A 67 2.10 8.05 17.87
CA LEU A 67 1.07 7.14 17.38
C LEU A 67 1.64 5.73 17.32
N GLU A 68 0.79 4.73 17.55
CA GLU A 68 1.20 3.33 17.50
C GLU A 68 1.73 2.95 16.10
N PRO A 69 2.71 2.04 16.02
CA PRO A 69 3.33 1.64 14.77
C PRO A 69 2.32 1.10 13.76
N VAL A 70 2.58 1.35 12.47
CA VAL A 70 1.69 0.95 11.38
C VAL A 70 2.32 -0.20 10.59
N PRO A 71 1.68 -1.37 10.55
CA PRO A 71 2.13 -2.47 9.72
C PRO A 71 1.89 -2.14 8.26
N VAL A 72 2.96 -2.19 7.47
CA VAL A 72 2.95 -1.79 6.06
C VAL A 72 3.67 -2.86 5.25
N VAL A 73 3.00 -3.36 4.21
CA VAL A 73 3.67 -4.13 3.17
C VAL A 73 4.14 -3.18 2.09
N ARG A 74 5.44 -3.21 1.78
CA ARG A 74 6.00 -2.53 0.59
C ARG A 74 6.17 -3.54 -0.52
N ARG A 75 5.75 -3.17 -1.72
CA ARG A 75 6.14 -3.91 -2.92
C ARG A 75 7.65 -3.66 -3.17
N PRO A 76 8.48 -4.69 -3.48
CA PRO A 76 9.84 -4.44 -3.92
C PRO A 76 9.80 -3.57 -5.17
N SER A 77 10.51 -2.44 -5.13
CA SER A 77 10.56 -1.49 -6.23
C SER A 77 11.20 -2.16 -7.44
N THR A 78 10.39 -2.59 -8.40
CA THR A 78 10.84 -2.86 -9.77
C THR A 78 11.00 -1.52 -10.47
N ASP A 79 11.90 -0.68 -9.95
CA ASP A 79 12.23 0.61 -10.54
C ASP A 79 13.56 0.48 -11.28
N THR A 80 13.49 -0.17 -12.43
CA THR A 80 14.56 -0.19 -13.45
C THR A 80 13.95 0.22 -14.77
N THR A 81 13.56 1.49 -14.91
CA THR A 81 13.34 2.25 -16.15
C THR A 81 13.09 3.68 -15.66
N THR A 82 14.05 4.62 -15.67
CA THR A 82 14.52 5.39 -16.85
C THR A 82 15.64 6.36 -16.38
N PRO A 83 16.65 6.66 -17.22
CA PRO A 83 16.63 7.95 -17.94
C PRO A 83 16.31 7.80 -19.42
#